data_AF-A0A1A2Y1U2-F1
#
_entry.id   AF-A0A1A2Y1U2-F1
#
_cell.length_a   1.000
_cell.length_b   1.000
_cell.length_c   1.000
_cell.angle_alpha   90.00
_cell.angle_beta   90.00
_cell.angle_gamma   90.00
#
_symmetry.space_group_name_H-M   'P 1'
#
loop_
_entity.id
_entity.type
_entity.pdbx_description
1 polymer ?
#
loop_
_entity_poly.entity_id
_entity_poly.type
_entity_poly.pdbx_seq_one_letter_code
_entity_poly.pdbx_strand_id
1 'polypeptide(L)' 'MPDLSSKMAARVKTEPAKRAAEAFRSPADDMQRATVYLPRATVRALKQAALDRDTSMSRILTDLASKWLTENVTT' A
#
# COMPACT_ATOMS: atom_id res chain seq x y z
N MET A 1 -21.41 49.40 -14.42
CA MET A 1 -21.15 48.68 -13.16
C MET A 1 -20.46 47.37 -13.51
N PRO A 2 -19.26 47.07 -13.00
CA PRO A 2 -18.54 45.85 -13.32
C PRO A 2 -19.28 44.64 -12.75
N ASP A 3 -19.51 43.70 -13.66
CA ASP A 3 -20.30 42.50 -13.53
C ASP A 3 -19.77 41.59 -12.41
N LEU A 4 -20.61 41.35 -11.40
CA LEU A 4 -20.37 40.41 -10.30
C LEU A 4 -20.01 39.00 -10.79
N SER A 5 -20.38 38.67 -12.04
CA SER A 5 -19.98 37.45 -12.75
C SER A 5 -18.46 37.27 -12.83
N SER A 6 -17.70 38.34 -13.05
CA SER A 6 -16.24 38.28 -13.20
C SER A 6 -15.52 37.90 -11.89
N LYS A 7 -16.07 38.30 -10.73
CA LYS A 7 -15.53 37.92 -9.41
C LYS A 7 -15.89 36.50 -8.99
N MET A 8 -17.01 35.96 -9.49
CA MET A 8 -17.42 34.58 -9.25
C MET A 8 -16.61 33.58 -10.08
N ALA A 9 -16.26 33.95 -11.32
CA ALA A 9 -15.46 33.11 -12.22
C ALA A 9 -14.04 32.82 -11.66
N ALA A 10 -13.46 33.75 -10.91
CA ALA A 10 -12.11 33.60 -10.34
C ALA A 10 -12.03 32.61 -9.15
N ARG A 11 -13.18 32.19 -8.57
CA ARG A 11 -13.20 31.25 -7.42
C ARG A 11 -13.33 29.79 -7.82
N VAL A 12 -13.63 29.50 -9.09
CA VAL A 12 -13.75 28.12 -9.58
C VAL A 12 -12.44 27.75 -10.27
N LYS A 13 -11.38 27.56 -9.47
CA LYS A 13 -10.28 26.70 -9.88
C LYS A 13 -10.78 25.27 -9.75
N THR A 14 -11.42 24.77 -10.80
CA THR A 14 -11.72 23.35 -10.99
C THR A 14 -10.40 22.63 -11.22
N GLU A 15 -9.65 22.38 -10.15
CA GLU A 15 -8.78 21.21 -10.14
C GLU A 15 -9.65 20.01 -10.50
N PRO A 16 -9.21 19.11 -11.40
CA PRO A 16 -10.01 17.96 -11.77
C PRO A 16 -10.33 17.19 -10.49
N ALA A 17 -11.62 17.12 -10.15
CA ALA A 17 -12.08 16.37 -9.01
C ALA A 17 -11.57 14.94 -9.20
N LYS A 18 -10.58 14.54 -8.38
CA LYS A 18 -10.07 13.17 -8.38
C LYS A 18 -11.26 12.24 -8.33
N ARG A 19 -11.29 11.23 -9.21
CA ARG A 19 -12.39 10.27 -9.23
C ARG A 19 -12.56 9.75 -7.81
N ALA A 20 -13.78 9.64 -7.31
CA ALA A 20 -14.02 9.23 -5.91
C ALA A 20 -13.24 7.96 -5.54
N ALA A 21 -13.08 7.03 -6.48
CA ALA A 21 -12.26 5.82 -6.34
C ALA A 21 -10.79 6.08 -5.97
N GLU A 22 -10.18 7.18 -6.45
CA GLU A 22 -8.81 7.57 -6.10
C GLU A 22 -8.72 8.25 -4.73
N ALA A 23 -9.80 8.90 -4.29
CA ALA A 23 -9.87 9.55 -2.97
C ALA A 23 -10.08 8.55 -1.83
N PHE A 24 -10.70 7.40 -2.11
CA PHE A 24 -10.94 6.32 -1.14
C PHE A 24 -9.95 5.14 -1.27
N ARG A 25 -8.93 5.24 -2.13
CA ARG A 25 -7.94 4.18 -2.28
C ARG A 25 -7.16 4.02 -0.98
N SER A 26 -7.23 2.83 -0.42
CA SER A 26 -6.48 2.41 0.76
C SER A 26 -5.23 1.63 0.34
N PRO A 27 -4.16 1.61 1.15
CA PRO A 27 -3.01 0.74 0.90
C PRO A 27 -3.37 -0.75 0.81
N ALA A 28 -4.49 -1.17 1.40
CA ALA A 28 -4.97 -2.53 1.34
C ALA A 28 -5.52 -2.91 -0.05
N ASP A 29 -5.94 -1.94 -0.85
CA ASP A 29 -6.43 -2.19 -2.22
C ASP A 29 -5.30 -2.67 -3.16
N ASP A 30 -4.04 -2.40 -2.79
CA ASP A 30 -2.85 -2.85 -3.51
C ASP A 30 -2.24 -4.14 -2.93
N MET A 31 -2.89 -4.76 -1.93
CA MET A 31 -2.40 -5.97 -1.27
C MET A 31 -3.13 -7.22 -1.77
N GLN A 32 -2.37 -8.22 -2.21
CA GLN A 32 -2.91 -9.55 -2.51
C GLN A 32 -2.59 -10.54 -1.40
N ARG A 33 -3.58 -11.33 -0.99
CA ARG A 33 -3.39 -12.42 0.00
C ARG A 33 -2.95 -13.70 -0.71
N ALA A 34 -1.85 -14.28 -0.23
CA ALA A 34 -1.42 -15.63 -0.59
C ALA A 34 -1.56 -16.58 0.61
N THR A 35 -1.98 -17.82 0.36
CA THR A 35 -1.99 -18.89 1.36
C THR A 35 -0.92 -19.91 1.01
N VAL A 36 0.05 -20.09 1.90
CA VAL A 36 1.19 -21.01 1.69
C VAL A 36 1.29 -22.00 2.84
N TYR A 37 1.76 -23.21 2.53
CA TYR A 37 2.06 -24.21 3.55
C TYR A 37 3.49 -24.05 4.04
N LEU A 38 3.66 -23.97 5.36
CA LEU A 38 4.97 -23.89 6.03
C LEU A 38 5.02 -24.92 7.16
N PRO A 39 6.20 -25.48 7.48
CA PRO A 39 6.35 -26.33 8.65
C PRO A 39 5.91 -25.60 9.92
N ARG A 40 5.26 -26.32 10.84
CA ARG A 40 4.76 -25.75 12.11
C ARG A 40 5.86 -25.07 12.93
N ALA A 41 7.05 -25.68 12.96
CA ALA A 41 8.22 -25.12 13.63
C ALA A 41 8.64 -23.77 13.04
N THR A 42 8.66 -23.66 11.71
CA THR A 42 8.95 -22.42 10.99
C THR A 42 7.93 -21.33 11.31
N VAL A 43 6.64 -21.66 11.32
CA VAL A 43 5.59 -20.69 11.70
C VAL A 43 5.79 -20.19 13.13
N ARG A 44 6.12 -21.06 14.08
CA ARG A 44 6.39 -20.66 15.47
C ARG A 44 7.60 -19.74 15.57
N ALA A 45 8.70 -20.09 14.90
CA ALA A 45 9.90 -19.27 14.89
C ALA A 45 9.66 -17.89 14.27
N LEU A 46 8.93 -17.82 13.14
CA LEU A 46 8.57 -16.56 12.50
C LEU A 46 7.67 -15.68 13.39
N LYS A 47 6.74 -16.28 14.14
CA LYS A 47 5.92 -15.54 15.12
C LYS A 47 6.77 -14.97 16.24
N GLN A 48 7.68 -15.77 16.80
CA GLN A 48 8.57 -15.31 17.86
C GLN A 48 9.47 -14.17 17.36
N ALA A 49 10.10 -14.34 16.20
CA ALA A 49 10.95 -13.32 15.60
C ALA A 49 10.19 -12.02 15.29
N ALA A 50 8.90 -12.11 14.94
CA ALA A 50 8.06 -10.95 14.72
C ALA A 50 7.84 -10.17 16.03
N LEU A 51 7.59 -10.87 17.15
CA LEU A 51 7.45 -10.25 18.47
C LEU A 51 8.78 -9.63 18.94
N ASP A 52 9.88 -10.36 18.82
CA ASP A 52 11.20 -9.92 19.30
C ASP A 52 11.71 -8.65 18.58
N ARG A 53 11.25 -8.42 17.35
CA ARG A 53 11.67 -7.30 16.50
C ARG A 53 10.60 -6.22 16.32
N ASP A 54 9.54 -6.27 17.12
CA ASP A 54 8.38 -5.37 17.02
C ASP A 54 7.89 -5.19 15.57
N THR A 55 7.64 -6.33 14.91
CA THR A 55 7.25 -6.39 13.49
C THR A 55 6.18 -7.45 13.25
N SER A 56 5.81 -7.70 11.99
CA SER A 56 4.83 -8.72 11.61
C SER A 56 5.46 -9.84 10.80
N MET A 57 4.87 -11.03 10.87
CA MET A 57 5.26 -12.14 9.98
C MET A 57 5.12 -11.76 8.51
N SER A 58 4.07 -11.01 8.14
CA SER A 58 3.88 -10.56 6.77
C SER A 58 5.04 -9.70 6.30
N ARG A 59 5.54 -8.77 7.13
CA ARG A 59 6.69 -7.93 6.80
C ARG A 59 7.97 -8.75 6.62
N ILE A 60 8.25 -9.70 7.52
CA ILE A 60 9.40 -10.61 7.40
C ILE A 60 9.34 -11.39 6.07
N LEU A 61 8.18 -11.94 5.73
CA LEU A 61 8.00 -12.70 4.48
C LEU A 61 8.10 -11.81 3.24
N THR A 62 7.54 -10.60 3.29
CA THR A 62 7.66 -9.61 2.21
C THR A 62 9.11 -9.23 1.95
N ASP A 63 9.90 -8.99 3.01
CA ASP A 63 11.31 -8.62 2.88
C ASP A 63 12.14 -9.78 2.29
N LEU A 64 11.88 -11.01 2.75
CA LEU A 64 12.52 -12.22 2.20
C LEU A 64 12.18 -12.41 0.72
N ALA A 65 10.90 -12.30 0.36
CA ALA A 65 10.46 -12.41 -1.02
C ALA A 65 11.07 -11.31 -1.90
N SER A 66 11.12 -10.07 -1.42
CA SER A 66 11.69 -8.94 -2.17
C SER A 66 13.18 -9.14 -2.44
N LYS A 67 13.95 -9.62 -1.44
CA LYS A 67 15.36 -9.95 -1.61
C LYS A 67 15.55 -11.05 -2.64
N TRP A 68 14.82 -12.15 -2.49
CA TRP A 68 14.91 -13.27 -3.41
C TRP A 68 14.57 -12.86 -4.86
N LEU A 69 13.50 -12.08 -5.06
CA LEU A 69 13.12 -11.59 -6.39
C LEU A 69 14.18 -10.65 -6.98
N THR A 70 14.76 -9.76 -6.17
CA THR A 70 15.83 -8.86 -6.64
C THR A 70 17.06 -9.65 -7.10
N GLU A 71 17.38 -10.75 -6.43
CA GLU A 71 18.55 -11.58 -6.74
C GLU A 71 18.32 -12.56 -7.89
N ASN A 72 17.08 -13.01 -8.11
CA ASN A 72 16.78 -14.14 -8.99
C ASN A 72 15.92 -13.80 -10.21
N VAL A 73 15.31 -12.60 -10.27
CA VAL A 73 14.60 -12.15 -11.46
C VAL A 73 15.62 -11.53 -12.42
N THR A 74 16.00 -12.29 -13.45
CA THR A 74 16.68 -11.72 -14.62
C THR A 74 15.67 -10.85 -15.35
N THR A 75 15.91 -9.53 -15.39
CA THR A 75 15.10 -8.59 -16.19
C THR A 75 15.51 -8.69 -17.66
#